data_AF-A0A927TQD2-F1
#
_entry.id   AF-A0A927TQD2-F1
#
_cell.length_a   1.000
_cell.length_b   1.000
_cell.length_c   1.000
_cell.angle_alpha   90.00
_cell.angle_beta   90.00
_cell.angle_gamma   90.00
#
_symmetry.space_group_name_H-M   'P 1'
#
loop_
_entity.id
_entity.type
_entity.pdbx_description
1 polymer ?
#
loop_
_entity_poly.entity_id
_entity_poly.type
_entity_poly.pdbx_seq_one_letter_code
_entity_poly.pdbx_strand_id
1 'polypeptide(L)'
;MEKEKAFQKALTDFTFDVACGGAISHMVDKGYTVRQITQRLDYPLSYEKAQKAVTGYLLKKRILLFDEPDFSKDHVREEYVKEYGPGGRSSFRKVVIGKTEAVLDKPWKESGFVPSSGQMLMDYLGRKTQENTEEYAYISCDFGLYRREEYQSFLNSRQIEYIDGILWQKKRAYHRLDYRMKEIAGKLILWDNYQAVCYFAKTGECVRISAGSAGNEI
;
A
#
# COMPACT_ATOMS: atom_id res chain seq x y z
N MET A 1 -21.95 7.10 -29.94
CA MET A 1 -21.78 7.98 -28.76
C MET A 1 -20.98 7.33 -27.62
N GLU A 2 -21.33 6.13 -27.14
CA GLU A 2 -20.55 5.48 -26.06
C GLU A 2 -19.11 5.11 -26.44
N LYS A 3 -18.89 4.55 -27.64
CA LYS A 3 -17.55 4.16 -28.11
C LYS A 3 -16.58 5.34 -28.22
N GLU A 4 -17.09 6.50 -28.61
CA GLU A 4 -16.28 7.72 -28.76
C GLU A 4 -15.92 8.33 -27.39
N LYS A 5 -16.83 8.32 -26.43
CA LYS A 5 -16.53 8.68 -25.03
C LYS A 5 -15.51 7.73 -24.40
N ALA A 6 -15.64 6.42 -24.64
CA ALA A 6 -14.69 5.43 -24.16
C ALA A 6 -13.29 5.63 -24.76
N PHE A 7 -13.20 5.92 -26.06
CA PHE A 7 -11.93 6.22 -26.75
C PHE A 7 -11.28 7.50 -26.23
N GLN A 8 -12.03 8.60 -26.10
CA GLN A 8 -11.51 9.87 -25.56
C GLN A 8 -11.01 9.72 -24.13
N LYS A 9 -11.74 8.94 -23.31
CA LYS A 9 -11.32 8.62 -21.95
C LYS A 9 -10.02 7.79 -21.95
N ALA A 10 -9.93 6.75 -22.77
CA ALA A 10 -8.73 5.93 -22.88
C ALA A 10 -7.51 6.74 -23.37
N LEU A 11 -7.70 7.66 -24.32
CA LEU A 11 -6.66 8.55 -24.81
C LEU A 11 -6.19 9.53 -23.73
N THR A 12 -7.13 10.07 -22.95
CA THR A 12 -6.83 10.94 -21.80
C THR A 12 -6.06 10.18 -20.72
N ASP A 13 -6.52 8.98 -20.35
CA ASP A 13 -5.88 8.11 -19.37
C ASP A 13 -4.46 7.72 -19.84
N PHE A 14 -4.28 7.42 -21.14
CA PHE A 14 -2.98 7.11 -21.74
C PHE A 14 -2.04 8.31 -21.73
N THR A 15 -2.50 9.47 -22.18
CA THR A 15 -1.69 10.72 -22.22
C THR A 15 -1.24 11.10 -20.80
N PHE A 16 -2.12 10.91 -19.82
CA PHE A 16 -1.81 11.12 -18.42
C PHE A 16 -0.71 10.18 -17.89
N ASP A 17 -0.80 8.87 -18.18
CA ASP A 17 0.22 7.90 -17.75
C ASP A 17 1.58 8.16 -18.41
N VAL A 18 1.58 8.52 -19.69
CA VAL A 18 2.79 8.89 -20.44
C VAL A 18 3.43 10.18 -19.93
N ALA A 19 2.63 11.19 -19.56
CA ALA A 19 3.15 12.49 -19.14
C ALA A 19 3.58 12.52 -17.67
N CYS A 20 2.82 11.88 -16.77
CA CYS A 20 2.99 12.04 -15.33
C CYS A 20 3.23 10.72 -14.58
N GLY A 21 2.94 9.56 -15.18
CA GLY A 21 2.97 8.27 -14.48
C GLY A 21 4.33 7.92 -13.87
N GLY A 22 5.42 8.14 -14.63
CA GLY A 22 6.79 7.92 -14.14
C GLY A 22 7.18 8.86 -13.00
N ALA A 23 6.83 10.14 -13.10
CA ALA A 23 7.15 11.14 -12.07
C ALA A 23 6.38 10.87 -10.77
N ILE A 24 5.09 10.52 -10.86
CA ILE A 24 4.26 10.16 -9.70
C ILE A 24 4.83 8.91 -9.02
N SER A 25 5.14 7.87 -9.78
CA SER A 25 5.72 6.62 -9.24
C SER A 25 7.01 6.88 -8.46
N HIS A 26 7.94 7.63 -9.05
CA HIS A 26 9.21 8.01 -8.40
C HIS A 26 9.00 8.83 -7.12
N MET A 27 8.01 9.73 -7.12
CA MET A 27 7.68 10.50 -5.93
C MET A 27 7.04 9.63 -4.84
N VAL A 28 6.19 8.67 -5.19
CA VAL A 28 5.65 7.71 -4.22
C VAL A 28 6.77 6.88 -3.59
N ASP A 29 7.72 6.39 -4.39
CA ASP A 29 8.88 5.62 -3.91
C ASP A 29 9.76 6.44 -2.95
N LYS A 30 9.89 7.76 -3.18
CA LYS A 30 10.56 8.70 -2.26
C LYS A 30 9.75 9.05 -1.01
N GLY A 31 8.51 8.59 -0.95
CA GLY A 31 7.65 8.74 0.21
C GLY A 31 6.83 10.03 0.27
N TYR A 32 6.63 10.70 -0.87
CA TYR A 32 5.76 11.88 -0.98
C TYR A 32 4.27 11.53 -0.83
N THR A 33 3.48 12.46 -0.27
CA THR A 33 2.00 12.37 -0.21
C THR A 33 1.36 12.88 -1.51
N VAL A 34 0.09 12.56 -1.76
CA VAL A 34 -0.65 13.09 -2.93
C VAL A 34 -0.60 14.61 -2.97
N ARG A 35 -0.79 15.27 -1.83
CA ARG A 35 -0.69 16.73 -1.71
C ARG A 35 0.68 17.24 -2.15
N GLN A 36 1.75 16.64 -1.64
CA GLN A 36 3.12 17.02 -1.98
C GLN A 36 3.45 16.77 -3.47
N ILE A 37 2.89 15.71 -4.06
CA ILE A 37 3.01 15.40 -5.48
C ILE A 37 2.35 16.51 -6.32
N THR A 38 1.10 16.86 -6.02
CA THR A 38 0.37 17.91 -6.76
C THR A 38 1.05 19.28 -6.72
N GLN A 39 1.80 19.58 -5.65
CA GLN A 39 2.55 20.82 -5.51
C GLN A 39 3.90 20.84 -6.24
N ARG A 40 4.43 19.67 -6.62
CA ARG A 40 5.77 19.51 -7.22
C ARG A 40 5.75 19.14 -8.70
N LEU A 41 4.59 18.78 -9.22
CA LEU A 41 4.43 18.54 -10.65
C LEU A 41 4.46 19.87 -11.41
N ASP A 42 5.26 19.91 -12.47
CA ASP A 42 5.33 21.07 -13.38
C ASP A 42 4.00 21.30 -14.13
N TYR A 43 3.16 20.27 -14.21
CA TYR A 43 1.83 20.33 -14.80
C TYR A 43 0.74 20.29 -13.71
N PRO A 44 -0.23 21.22 -13.73
CA PRO A 44 -1.30 21.25 -12.74
C PRO A 44 -2.18 20.00 -12.84
N LEU A 45 -2.12 19.16 -11.80
CA LEU A 45 -2.93 17.96 -11.69
C LEU A 45 -3.96 18.14 -10.58
N SER A 46 -5.22 17.78 -10.86
CA SER A 46 -6.23 17.75 -9.79
C SER A 46 -5.87 16.70 -8.74
N TYR A 47 -6.19 16.99 -7.48
CA TYR A 47 -5.93 16.08 -6.37
C TYR A 47 -6.52 14.68 -6.63
N GLU A 48 -7.75 14.60 -7.15
CA GLU A 48 -8.43 13.34 -7.47
C GLU A 48 -7.64 12.48 -8.49
N LYS A 49 -7.12 13.09 -9.56
CA LYS A 49 -6.32 12.36 -10.55
C LYS A 49 -5.01 11.86 -9.95
N ALA A 50 -4.36 12.70 -9.14
CA ALA A 50 -3.14 12.30 -8.42
C ALA A 50 -3.44 11.15 -7.45
N GLN A 51 -4.54 11.21 -6.69
CA GLN A 51 -4.97 10.19 -5.74
C GLN A 51 -5.23 8.85 -6.43
N LYS A 52 -5.91 8.86 -7.59
CA LYS A 52 -6.16 7.68 -8.42
C LYS A 52 -4.85 7.08 -8.95
N ALA A 53 -3.93 7.92 -9.42
CA ALA A 53 -2.63 7.50 -9.93
C ALA A 53 -1.77 6.85 -8.82
N VAL A 54 -1.68 7.50 -7.66
CA VAL A 54 -0.95 6.99 -6.50
C VAL A 54 -1.55 5.66 -6.02
N THR A 55 -2.87 5.60 -5.83
CA THR A 55 -3.53 4.36 -5.39
C THR A 55 -3.31 3.23 -6.41
N GLY A 56 -3.46 3.52 -7.71
CA GLY A 56 -3.20 2.56 -8.77
C GLY A 56 -1.75 2.05 -8.78
N TYR A 57 -0.79 2.94 -8.52
CA TYR A 57 0.62 2.58 -8.37
C TYR A 57 0.87 1.66 -7.16
N LEU A 58 0.31 2.00 -5.99
CA LEU A 58 0.42 1.19 -4.77
C LEU A 58 -0.14 -0.22 -5.00
N LEU A 59 -1.27 -0.35 -5.67
CA LEU A 59 -1.87 -1.64 -6.04
C LEU A 59 -0.98 -2.42 -7.02
N LYS A 60 -0.50 -1.76 -8.08
CA LYS A 60 0.38 -2.37 -9.09
C LYS A 60 1.68 -2.89 -8.50
N LYS A 61 2.27 -2.16 -7.56
CA LYS A 61 3.48 -2.56 -6.82
C LYS A 61 3.19 -3.49 -5.64
N ARG A 62 1.93 -3.88 -5.44
CA ARG A 62 1.46 -4.67 -4.29
C ARG A 62 1.83 -4.07 -2.93
N ILE A 63 2.05 -2.76 -2.87
CA ILE A 63 2.23 -2.05 -1.59
C ILE A 63 0.90 -1.99 -0.85
N LEU A 64 -0.20 -1.86 -1.58
CA LEU A 64 -1.57 -1.94 -1.09
C LEU A 64 -2.26 -3.15 -1.72
N LEU A 65 -3.05 -3.87 -0.94
CA LEU A 65 -3.92 -4.96 -1.37
C LEU A 65 -5.32 -4.75 -0.79
N PHE A 66 -6.36 -5.09 -1.54
CA PHE A 66 -7.75 -5.02 -1.07
C PHE A 66 -8.29 -6.36 -0.60
N ASP A 67 -7.52 -7.42 -0.79
CA ASP A 67 -7.83 -8.77 -0.35
C ASP A 67 -6.64 -9.29 0.45
N GLU A 68 -6.87 -10.30 1.28
CA GLU A 68 -5.85 -10.89 2.14
C GLU A 68 -4.62 -11.33 1.32
N PRO A 69 -3.39 -11.10 1.81
CA PRO A 69 -2.20 -11.50 1.09
C PRO A 69 -2.10 -13.02 0.97
N ASP A 70 -2.39 -13.54 -0.24
CA ASP A 70 -2.19 -14.94 -0.59
C ASP A 70 -0.77 -15.16 -1.10
N PHE A 71 0.07 -15.85 -0.31
CA PHE A 71 1.43 -16.26 -0.69
C PHE A 71 1.56 -17.77 -0.92
N SER A 72 0.43 -18.48 -0.92
CA SER A 72 0.36 -19.94 -1.09
C SER A 72 0.34 -20.40 -2.55
N LYS A 73 0.28 -19.43 -3.49
CA LYS A 73 0.20 -19.68 -4.92
C LYS A 73 1.30 -18.92 -5.65
N ASP A 74 1.71 -19.48 -6.78
CA ASP A 74 2.58 -18.80 -7.71
C ASP A 74 1.90 -17.53 -8.21
N HIS A 75 2.61 -16.40 -8.14
CA HIS A 75 2.17 -15.15 -8.74
C HIS A 75 3.03 -14.86 -9.95
N VAL A 76 2.39 -14.62 -11.10
CA VAL A 76 3.10 -14.19 -12.30
C VAL A 76 3.40 -12.71 -12.18
N ARG A 77 4.68 -12.35 -12.21
CA ARG A 77 5.12 -10.95 -12.23
C ARG A 77 5.21 -10.48 -13.67
N GLU A 78 4.37 -9.51 -14.01
CA GLU A 78 4.20 -9.00 -15.36
C GLU A 78 4.65 -7.53 -15.42
N GLU A 79 5.54 -7.20 -16.35
CA GLU A 79 5.83 -5.80 -16.68
C GLU A 79 5.56 -5.54 -18.16
N TYR A 80 5.38 -4.26 -18.48
CA TYR A 80 5.19 -3.80 -19.85
C TYR A 80 6.51 -3.25 -20.36
N VAL A 81 7.12 -3.93 -21.32
CA VAL A 81 8.32 -3.47 -21.99
C VAL A 81 7.91 -2.64 -23.20
N LYS A 82 8.49 -1.46 -23.34
CA LYS A 82 8.30 -0.60 -24.50
C LYS A 82 9.27 -1.05 -25.60
N GLU A 83 8.73 -1.52 -26.71
CA GLU A 83 9.48 -1.91 -27.90
C GLU A 83 9.32 -0.84 -28.99
N TYR A 84 10.37 -0.59 -29.76
CA TYR A 84 10.35 0.32 -30.90
C TYR A 84 10.37 -0.49 -32.19
N GLY A 85 9.28 -0.42 -32.96
CA GLY A 85 9.19 -1.03 -34.28
C GLY A 85 9.88 -0.20 -35.37
N PRO A 86 10.06 -0.76 -36.58
CA PRO A 86 10.59 -0.04 -37.74
C PRO A 86 9.79 1.23 -37.99
N GLY A 87 10.48 2.37 -38.12
CA GLY A 87 9.84 3.69 -38.31
C GLY A 87 9.41 4.40 -37.03
N GLY A 88 9.91 4.00 -35.85
CA GLY A 88 9.72 4.76 -34.60
C GLY A 88 8.37 4.56 -33.92
N ARG A 89 7.57 3.58 -34.36
CA ARG A 89 6.31 3.21 -33.70
C ARG A 89 6.61 2.50 -32.39
N SER A 90 6.17 3.05 -31.26
CA SER A 90 6.27 2.35 -29.97
C SER A 90 5.11 1.38 -29.77
N SER A 91 5.41 0.13 -29.43
CA SER A 91 4.44 -0.86 -28.97
C SER A 91 4.79 -1.32 -27.55
N PHE A 92 3.79 -1.60 -26.72
CA PHE A 92 4.01 -2.18 -25.40
C PHE A 92 3.79 -3.68 -25.47
N ARG A 93 4.81 -4.47 -25.14
CA ARG A 93 4.68 -5.92 -24.98
C ARG A 93 4.54 -6.23 -23.50
N LYS A 94 3.49 -6.96 -23.15
CA LYS A 94 3.36 -7.56 -21.83
C LYS A 94 4.35 -8.72 -21.75
N VAL A 95 5.34 -8.61 -20.88
CA VAL A 95 6.37 -9.64 -20.69
C VAL A 95 6.21 -10.22 -19.29
N VAL A 96 6.12 -11.55 -19.21
CA VAL A 96 6.27 -12.25 -17.94
C VAL A 96 7.75 -12.19 -17.58
N ILE A 97 8.08 -11.42 -16.55
CA ILE A 97 9.48 -11.19 -16.14
C ILE A 97 9.92 -12.23 -15.10
N GLY A 98 8.96 -12.89 -14.45
CA GLY A 98 9.24 -14.04 -13.60
C GLY A 98 7.97 -14.67 -13.05
N LYS A 99 8.12 -15.89 -12.52
CA LYS A 99 7.17 -16.45 -11.56
C LYS A 99 7.73 -16.18 -10.18
N THR A 100 6.95 -15.54 -9.31
CA THR A 100 7.22 -15.60 -7.89
C THR A 100 6.70 -16.95 -7.43
N GLU A 101 7.61 -17.86 -7.09
CA GLU A 101 7.25 -19.15 -6.49
C GLU A 101 6.43 -18.91 -5.22
N ALA A 102 5.50 -19.82 -4.94
CA ALA A 102 4.80 -19.84 -3.66
C ALA A 102 5.84 -19.77 -2.52
N VAL A 103 5.73 -18.73 -1.70
CA VAL A 103 6.64 -18.50 -0.57
C VAL A 103 6.13 -19.23 0.67
N LEU A 104 4.84 -19.52 0.71
CA LEU A 104 4.17 -20.20 1.81
C LEU A 104 3.73 -21.61 1.36
N ASP A 105 4.38 -22.63 1.89
CA ASP A 105 4.06 -24.05 1.62
C ASP A 105 3.09 -24.66 2.65
N LYS A 106 2.84 -23.95 3.76
CA LYS A 106 2.09 -24.40 4.92
C LYS A 106 1.06 -23.37 5.40
N PRO A 107 0.03 -23.78 6.16
CA PRO A 107 -0.90 -22.83 6.76
C PRO A 107 -0.20 -21.83 7.69
N TRP A 108 -0.79 -20.65 7.84
CA TRP A 108 -0.30 -19.63 8.76
C TRP A 108 -0.25 -20.14 10.20
N LYS A 109 0.87 -19.89 10.88
CA LYS A 109 1.00 -20.04 12.32
C LYS A 109 0.42 -18.80 13.01
N GLU A 110 -0.78 -18.93 13.54
CA GLU A 110 -1.45 -17.85 14.26
C GLU A 110 -0.81 -17.60 15.64
N SER A 111 -0.69 -16.32 15.99
CA SER A 111 -0.24 -15.87 17.32
C SER A 111 -0.81 -14.48 17.65
N GLY A 112 -0.69 -14.08 18.92
CA GLY A 112 -1.05 -12.74 19.38
C GLY A 112 0.18 -11.96 19.85
N PHE A 113 0.16 -10.65 19.65
CA PHE A 113 1.16 -9.73 20.17
C PHE A 113 0.48 -8.49 20.75
N VAL A 114 0.72 -8.24 22.03
CA VAL A 114 0.18 -7.10 22.76
C VAL A 114 1.35 -6.20 23.17
N PRO A 115 1.66 -5.14 22.40
CA PRO A 115 2.74 -4.23 22.73
C PRO A 115 2.37 -3.33 23.92
N SER A 116 3.33 -3.05 24.79
CA SER A 116 3.17 -2.09 25.89
C SER A 116 3.34 -0.63 25.46
N SER A 117 3.85 -0.39 24.25
CA SER A 117 4.04 0.95 23.70
C SER A 117 4.12 0.94 22.17
N GLY A 118 3.93 2.11 21.56
CA GLY A 118 4.17 2.32 20.12
C GLY A 118 5.58 1.94 19.67
N GLN A 119 6.60 2.27 20.46
CA GLN A 119 7.99 1.94 20.14
C GLN A 119 8.22 0.42 20.15
N MET A 120 7.68 -0.29 21.15
CA MET A 120 7.78 -1.75 21.20
C MET A 120 7.13 -2.41 19.98
N LEU A 121 5.99 -1.88 19.51
CA LEU A 121 5.37 -2.35 18.27
C LEU A 121 6.26 -2.07 17.06
N MET A 122 6.82 -0.87 16.93
CA MET A 122 7.71 -0.53 15.82
C MET A 122 8.96 -1.42 15.79
N ASP A 123 9.57 -1.70 16.94
CA ASP A 123 10.75 -2.56 17.05
C ASP A 123 10.42 -4.02 16.69
N TYR A 124 9.25 -4.50 17.14
CA TYR A 124 8.74 -5.82 16.78
C TYR A 124 8.52 -5.95 15.26
N LEU A 125 7.80 -5.01 14.67
CA LEU A 125 7.54 -4.99 13.21
C LEU A 125 8.85 -4.82 12.43
N GLY A 126 9.79 -4.01 12.94
CA GLY A 126 11.13 -3.84 12.39
C GLY A 126 11.86 -5.17 12.24
N ARG A 127 11.97 -5.95 13.34
CA ARG A 127 12.59 -7.29 13.32
C ARG A 127 11.87 -8.24 12.36
N LYS A 128 10.53 -8.29 12.42
CA LYS A 128 9.75 -9.15 11.50
C LYS A 128 9.94 -8.80 10.03
N THR A 129 10.05 -7.50 9.71
CA THR A 129 10.36 -7.05 8.34
C THR A 129 11.79 -7.37 7.92
N GLN A 130 12.76 -7.46 8.84
CA GLN A 130 14.11 -7.91 8.51
C GLN A 130 14.14 -9.41 8.17
N GLU A 131 13.41 -10.23 8.93
CA GLU A 131 13.28 -11.68 8.69
C GLU A 131 12.56 -11.99 7.37
N ASN A 132 11.50 -11.22 7.06
CA ASN A 132 10.64 -11.51 5.91
C ASN A 132 10.96 -10.69 4.66
N THR A 133 11.71 -9.59 4.79
CA THR A 133 11.76 -8.46 3.84
C THR A 133 10.41 -7.78 3.66
N GLU A 134 10.40 -6.48 3.32
CA GLU A 134 9.14 -5.72 3.21
C GLU A 134 8.18 -6.33 2.18
N GLU A 135 8.67 -6.89 1.07
CA GLU A 135 7.85 -7.47 0.00
C GLU A 135 6.90 -8.60 0.47
N TYR A 136 7.22 -9.25 1.58
CA TYR A 136 6.49 -10.40 2.13
C TYR A 136 5.92 -10.15 3.53
N ALA A 137 5.84 -8.88 3.95
CA ALA A 137 5.34 -8.48 5.26
C ALA A 137 4.21 -7.45 5.11
N TYR A 138 3.01 -7.77 5.58
CA TYR A 138 1.81 -6.92 5.45
C TYR A 138 1.13 -6.72 6.80
N ILE A 139 0.40 -5.62 6.93
CA ILE A 139 -0.49 -5.32 8.05
C ILE A 139 -1.87 -4.95 7.53
N SER A 140 -2.93 -5.41 8.20
CA SER A 140 -4.29 -5.00 7.88
C SER A 140 -4.53 -3.53 8.22
N CYS A 141 -5.30 -2.84 7.38
CA CYS A 141 -5.67 -1.45 7.52
C CYS A 141 -7.18 -1.29 7.33
N ASP A 142 -7.85 -0.75 8.34
CA ASP A 142 -9.30 -0.54 8.36
C ASP A 142 -9.71 0.91 8.05
N PHE A 143 -8.82 1.72 7.48
CA PHE A 143 -9.12 3.13 7.14
C PHE A 143 -10.29 3.30 6.18
N GLY A 144 -10.62 2.27 5.39
CA GLY A 144 -11.82 2.25 4.55
C GLY A 144 -13.13 2.00 5.31
N LEU A 145 -13.03 1.54 6.56
CA LEU A 145 -14.13 1.27 7.48
C LEU A 145 -14.24 2.34 8.58
N TYR A 146 -13.13 2.96 8.95
CA TYR A 146 -13.10 4.05 9.92
C TYR A 146 -13.56 5.37 9.31
N ARG A 147 -14.15 6.22 10.15
CA ARG A 147 -14.24 7.65 9.86
C ARG A 147 -12.91 8.31 10.21
N ARG A 148 -12.60 9.39 9.51
CA ARG A 148 -11.35 10.14 9.68
C ARG A 148 -11.13 10.60 11.12
N GLU A 149 -12.22 10.99 11.78
CA GLU A 149 -12.21 11.50 13.16
C GLU A 149 -11.73 10.46 14.18
N GLU A 150 -11.83 9.18 13.85
CA GLU A 150 -11.48 8.07 14.74
C GLU A 150 -9.96 7.90 14.87
N TYR A 151 -9.20 8.18 13.81
CA TYR A 151 -7.75 7.97 13.80
C TYR A 151 -6.93 9.26 13.74
N GLN A 152 -7.48 10.38 13.25
CA GLN A 152 -6.70 11.58 12.97
C GLN A 152 -6.01 12.19 14.20
N SER A 153 -6.58 12.04 15.41
CA SER A 153 -5.99 12.58 16.64
C SER A 153 -4.69 11.88 17.05
N PHE A 154 -4.46 10.65 16.58
CA PHE A 154 -3.27 9.86 16.89
C PHE A 154 -2.14 10.07 15.88
N LEU A 155 -2.47 10.60 14.69
CA LEU A 155 -1.56 10.73 13.57
C LEU A 155 -1.10 12.19 13.38
N ASN A 156 0.13 12.37 12.89
CA ASN A 156 0.59 13.69 12.48
C ASN A 156 0.04 14.07 11.08
N SER A 157 0.15 15.35 10.70
CA SER A 157 -0.36 15.85 9.43
C SER A 157 0.15 15.09 8.21
N ARG A 158 1.41 14.66 8.20
CA ARG A 158 2.00 13.90 7.08
C ARG A 158 1.38 12.50 6.96
N GLN A 159 1.14 11.84 8.09
CA GLN A 159 0.51 10.53 8.14
C GLN A 159 -0.96 10.60 7.71
N ILE A 160 -1.69 11.62 8.19
CA ILE A 160 -3.07 11.89 7.75
C ILE A 160 -3.12 12.14 6.24
N GLU A 161 -2.26 13.03 5.71
CA GLU A 161 -2.18 13.29 4.27
C GLU A 161 -1.86 12.04 3.44
N TYR A 162 -1.06 11.12 3.99
CA TYR A 162 -0.79 9.86 3.32
C TYR A 162 -2.03 8.97 3.27
N ILE A 163 -2.69 8.75 4.41
CA ILE A 163 -3.88 7.90 4.51
C ILE A 163 -5.02 8.49 3.67
N ASP A 164 -5.30 9.79 3.79
CA ASP A 164 -6.34 10.48 3.01
C ASP A 164 -6.00 10.55 1.51
N GLY A 165 -4.72 10.38 1.16
CA GLY A 165 -4.23 10.29 -0.20
C GLY A 165 -4.49 8.95 -0.88
N ILE A 166 -5.00 7.94 -0.17
CA ILE A 166 -5.31 6.62 -0.72
C ILE A 166 -6.82 6.50 -0.92
N LEU A 167 -7.24 5.98 -2.08
CA LEU A 167 -8.64 5.65 -2.36
C LEU A 167 -8.99 4.29 -1.72
N TRP A 168 -9.27 4.30 -0.42
CA TRP A 168 -9.71 3.11 0.31
C TRP A 168 -11.07 2.62 -0.19
N GLN A 169 -11.22 1.31 -0.32
CA GLN A 169 -12.53 0.70 -0.50
C GLN A 169 -13.23 0.59 0.85
N LYS A 170 -14.56 0.46 0.87
CA LYS A 170 -15.36 0.27 2.11
C LYS A 170 -15.20 -1.15 2.70
N LYS A 171 -13.95 -1.59 2.85
CA LYS A 171 -13.53 -2.87 3.41
C LYS A 171 -12.12 -2.76 3.97
N ARG A 172 -11.71 -3.76 4.75
CA ARG A 172 -10.33 -3.94 5.18
C ARG A 172 -9.41 -4.07 3.97
N ALA A 173 -8.27 -3.40 4.03
CA ALA A 173 -7.18 -3.52 3.08
C ALA A 173 -5.91 -4.00 3.80
N TYR A 174 -4.86 -4.27 3.05
CA TYR A 174 -3.59 -4.73 3.60
C TYR A 174 -2.47 -3.90 2.99
N HIS A 175 -1.60 -3.37 3.84
CA HIS A 175 -0.50 -2.52 3.41
C HIS A 175 0.82 -3.21 3.75
N ARG A 176 1.78 -3.09 2.84
CA ARG A 176 3.15 -3.55 3.07
C ARG A 176 3.74 -2.86 4.30
N LEU A 177 4.49 -3.57 5.12
CA LEU A 177 5.13 -3.03 6.32
C LEU A 177 6.40 -2.23 6.00
N ASP A 178 6.24 -1.16 5.22
CA ASP A 178 7.29 -0.15 5.03
C ASP A 178 7.49 0.69 6.31
N TYR A 179 8.53 1.52 6.32
CA TYR A 179 8.83 2.40 7.46
C TYR A 179 7.62 3.27 7.86
N ARG A 180 6.92 3.86 6.89
CA ARG A 180 5.79 4.75 7.15
C ARG A 180 4.64 4.00 7.82
N MET A 181 4.31 2.80 7.34
CA MET A 181 3.22 2.02 7.89
C MET A 181 3.55 1.47 9.29
N LYS A 182 4.83 1.17 9.56
CA LYS A 182 5.31 0.85 10.92
C LYS A 182 5.11 2.03 11.87
N GLU A 183 5.46 3.25 11.47
CA GLU A 183 5.23 4.46 12.27
C GLU A 183 3.73 4.71 12.52
N ILE A 184 2.90 4.55 11.49
CA ILE A 184 1.44 4.73 11.61
C ILE A 184 0.86 3.70 12.59
N ALA A 185 1.20 2.41 12.45
CA ALA A 185 0.75 1.37 13.37
C ALA A 185 1.21 1.64 14.81
N GLY A 186 2.46 2.06 15.00
CA GLY A 186 3.01 2.46 16.30
C GLY A 186 2.30 3.65 16.95
N LYS A 187 1.71 4.55 16.16
CA LYS A 187 0.85 5.63 16.68
C LYS A 187 -0.56 5.16 17.00
N LEU A 188 -1.15 4.35 16.12
CA LEU A 188 -2.51 3.86 16.29
C LEU A 188 -2.66 2.87 17.43
N ILE A 189 -1.59 2.18 17.86
CA ILE A 189 -1.70 1.26 19.00
C ILE A 189 -2.02 1.94 20.33
N LEU A 190 -1.87 3.27 20.41
CA LEU A 190 -2.31 4.09 21.54
C LEU A 190 -3.81 4.34 21.55
N TRP A 191 -4.51 3.95 20.48
CA TRP A 191 -5.96 3.95 20.40
C TRP A 191 -6.46 2.58 20.85
N ASP A 192 -7.22 2.52 21.95
CA ASP A 192 -7.65 1.26 22.58
C ASP A 192 -8.44 0.33 21.66
N ASN A 193 -9.11 0.88 20.64
CA ASN A 193 -9.88 0.09 19.66
C ASN A 193 -9.04 -0.35 18.45
N TYR A 194 -7.76 0.02 18.39
CA TYR A 194 -6.91 -0.38 17.28
C TYR A 194 -6.56 -1.86 17.37
N GLN A 195 -6.95 -2.57 16.32
CA GLN A 195 -6.59 -3.95 16.10
C GLN A 195 -6.08 -4.11 14.67
N ALA A 196 -5.06 -4.95 14.51
CA ALA A 196 -4.52 -5.28 13.21
C ALA A 196 -4.09 -6.74 13.16
N VAL A 197 -3.95 -7.26 11.95
CA VAL A 197 -3.38 -8.57 11.68
C VAL A 197 -2.19 -8.39 10.75
N CYS A 198 -1.05 -8.90 11.15
CA CYS A 198 0.16 -8.93 10.35
C CYS A 198 0.37 -10.30 9.72
N TYR A 199 0.85 -10.30 8.48
CA TYR A 199 1.18 -11.50 7.70
C TYR A 199 2.65 -11.45 7.33
N PHE A 200 3.38 -12.52 7.66
CA PHE A 200 4.82 -12.63 7.46
C PHE A 200 5.12 -13.91 6.68
N ALA A 201 5.18 -13.80 5.35
CA ALA A 201 5.08 -14.96 4.47
C ALA A 201 6.28 -15.92 4.54
N LYS A 202 7.51 -15.40 4.69
CA LYS A 202 8.71 -16.24 4.75
C LYS A 202 8.80 -17.05 6.04
N THR A 203 8.33 -16.49 7.14
CA THR A 203 8.28 -17.20 8.43
C THR A 203 6.97 -17.96 8.64
N GLY A 204 5.98 -17.75 7.76
CA GLY A 204 4.66 -18.37 7.81
C GLY A 204 3.84 -17.95 9.03
N GLU A 205 4.05 -16.74 9.55
CA GLU A 205 3.36 -16.26 10.75
C GLU A 205 2.20 -15.31 10.41
N CYS A 206 1.09 -15.49 11.11
CA CYS A 206 -0.02 -14.55 11.15
C CYS A 206 -0.17 -14.05 12.60
N VAL A 207 -0.01 -12.75 12.81
CA VAL A 207 0.11 -12.16 14.15
C VAL A 207 -0.99 -11.15 14.36
N ARG A 208 -1.88 -11.39 15.31
CA ARG A 208 -2.89 -10.42 15.74
C ARG A 208 -2.25 -9.43 16.70
N ILE A 209 -2.40 -8.14 16.39
CA ILE A 209 -1.95 -7.02 17.20
C ILE A 209 -3.20 -6.37 17.78
N SER A 210 -3.19 -6.13 19.08
CA SER A 210 -4.21 -5.37 19.77
C SER A 210 -3.56 -4.44 20.79
N ALA A 211 -4.15 -3.28 21.02
CA ALA A 211 -3.77 -2.45 22.15
C ALA A 211 -3.84 -3.29 23.44
N GLY A 212 -2.82 -3.17 24.30
CA GLY A 212 -2.94 -3.69 25.64
C GLY A 212 -3.97 -2.84 26.36
N SER A 213 -5.04 -3.46 26.86
CA SER A 213 -5.92 -2.79 27.81
C SER A 213 -5.03 -2.29 28.95
N ALA A 214 -4.78 -0.98 28.99
CA ALA A 214 -4.20 -0.35 30.15
C ALA A 214 -5.10 -0.78 31.32
N GLY A 215 -4.56 -1.59 32.22
CA GLY A 215 -5.28 -1.92 33.43
C GLY A 215 -5.72 -0.60 34.06
N ASN A 216 -7.02 -0.47 34.31
CA ASN A 216 -7.51 0.52 35.25
C ASN A 216 -6.82 0.21 36.58
N GLU A 217 -5.70 0.87 36.85
CA GLU A 217 -5.24 1.06 38.22
C GLU A 217 -6.24 2.03 38.85
N ILE A 218 -7.10 1.45 39.69
CA ILE A 218 -8.01 2.13 40.62
C ILE A 218 -7.17 2.72 41.76
#